data_AF-A0A818Z1Y5-F1
#
_entry.id   AF-A0A818Z1Y5-F1
#
_cell.length_a   1.000
_cell.length_b   1.000
_cell.length_c   1.000
_cell.angle_alpha   90.00
_cell.angle_beta   90.00
_cell.angle_gamma   90.00
#
_symmetry.space_group_name_H-M   'P 1'
#
loop_
_entity.id
_entity.type
_entity.pdbx_description
1 polymer ?
#
loop_
_entity_poly.entity_id
_entity_poly.type
_entity_poly.pdbx_seq_one_letter_code
_entity_poly.pdbx_strand_id
1 'polypeptide(L)'
;MLNLCNNSIRHFFGTTENARFVRLALYQYNKSLNNRSEYDNDCDVYNEKPTREEVLAATGDQALSSLSQSAIIHTTCGDIHVRLFPEYVQKPCENFIRHSKQSYYNGCIFHCVIKQSMIQTGGQSIWRKKFQDEFHPQLKHDRLYTLSMVNAGPNTNGSQFFITVVTSPWLDNKHSIFGRVSK
;
A
#
# COMPACT_ATOMS: atom_id res chain seq x y z
N MET A 1 17.91 23.37 -2.21
CA MET A 1 16.85 22.48 -1.66
C MET A 1 16.55 21.37 -2.66
N LEU A 2 16.97 20.14 -2.32
CA LEU A 2 16.57 18.83 -2.83
C LEU A 2 16.21 18.68 -4.33
N ASN A 3 17.24 18.51 -5.17
CA ASN A 3 17.10 18.15 -6.59
C ASN A 3 17.86 16.86 -6.96
N LEU A 4 17.98 15.92 -6.00
CA LEU A 4 18.76 14.68 -6.14
C LEU A 4 17.89 13.41 -6.28
N CYS A 5 16.57 13.49 -6.09
CA CYS A 5 15.69 12.30 -6.13
C CYS A 5 15.11 11.99 -7.53
N ASN A 6 15.08 12.96 -8.45
CA ASN A 6 14.44 12.78 -9.76
C ASN A 6 15.28 12.01 -10.80
N ASN A 7 16.61 12.02 -10.68
CA ASN A 7 17.47 11.39 -11.69
C ASN A 7 17.61 9.88 -11.49
N SER A 8 17.70 9.40 -10.24
CA SER A 8 17.88 7.97 -9.97
C SER A 8 16.67 7.14 -10.40
N ILE A 9 15.46 7.68 -10.18
CA ILE A 9 14.19 7.02 -10.52
C ILE A 9 13.93 7.06 -12.04
N ARG A 10 14.23 8.18 -12.73
CA ARG A 10 14.12 8.25 -14.21
C ARG A 10 15.08 7.30 -14.91
N HIS A 11 16.31 7.17 -14.41
CA HIS A 11 17.28 6.22 -14.96
C HIS A 11 16.86 4.77 -14.70
N PHE A 12 16.20 4.52 -13.58
CA PHE A 12 15.59 3.24 -13.23
C PHE A 12 14.53 2.79 -14.26
N PHE A 13 13.74 3.73 -14.78
CA PHE A 13 12.60 3.45 -15.68
C PHE A 13 12.89 3.61 -17.18
N GLY A 14 14.15 3.89 -17.57
CA GLY A 14 14.53 4.22 -18.96
C GLY A 14 14.92 3.04 -19.87
N THR A 15 15.29 1.89 -19.33
CA THR A 15 15.86 0.76 -20.11
C THR A 15 14.97 -0.47 -20.07
N THR A 16 14.44 -0.86 -21.23
CA THR A 16 13.49 -1.98 -21.45
C THR A 16 14.14 -3.38 -21.43
N GLU A 17 15.45 -3.49 -21.21
CA GLU A 17 16.19 -4.75 -21.46
C GLU A 17 16.54 -5.58 -20.22
N ASN A 18 16.16 -5.17 -19.02
CA ASN A 18 16.42 -5.98 -17.82
C ASN A 18 15.14 -6.17 -17.03
N ALA A 19 14.50 -7.33 -17.19
CA ALA A 19 13.48 -7.79 -16.26
C ALA A 19 14.15 -8.01 -14.90
N ARG A 20 13.71 -7.25 -13.89
CA ARG A 20 14.43 -7.06 -12.63
C ARG A 20 13.61 -7.60 -11.46
N PHE A 21 14.27 -8.40 -10.61
CA PHE A 21 13.67 -9.02 -9.44
C PHE A 21 13.25 -7.98 -8.40
N VAL A 22 12.08 -8.21 -7.83
CA VAL A 22 11.50 -7.50 -6.68
C VAL A 22 11.71 -8.36 -5.45
N ARG A 23 12.10 -7.76 -4.34
CA ARG A 23 12.05 -8.33 -2.99
C ARG A 23 11.37 -7.31 -2.10
N LEU A 24 10.33 -7.70 -1.40
CA LEU A 24 9.56 -6.75 -0.61
C LEU A 24 9.90 -6.89 0.87
N ALA A 25 10.33 -5.79 1.49
CA ALA A 25 10.46 -5.69 2.94
C ALA A 25 9.41 -4.73 3.49
N LEU A 26 8.70 -5.16 4.53
CA LEU A 26 7.76 -4.30 5.23
C LEU A 26 8.37 -3.75 6.49
N TYR A 27 8.04 -2.50 6.78
CA TYR A 27 8.35 -1.88 8.07
C TYR A 27 7.04 -1.43 8.71
N GLN A 28 6.75 -1.97 9.89
CA GLN A 28 5.67 -1.46 10.73
C GLN A 28 6.13 -0.14 11.35
N TYR A 29 5.57 0.97 10.88
CA TYR A 29 5.69 2.24 11.58
C TYR A 29 4.55 2.32 12.59
N ASN A 30 4.84 1.99 13.85
CA ASN A 30 3.93 2.28 14.96
C ASN A 30 4.13 3.75 15.32
N LYS A 31 3.27 4.63 14.79
CA LYS A 31 3.16 5.98 15.35
C LYS A 31 2.49 5.82 16.71
N SER A 32 3.26 5.78 17.80
CA SER A 32 2.66 5.99 19.11
C SER A 32 2.09 7.40 19.10
N LEU A 33 0.77 7.52 18.97
CA LEU A 33 0.09 8.73 19.37
C LEU A 33 0.16 8.77 20.89
N ASN A 34 1.26 9.31 21.42
CA ASN A 34 1.30 9.82 22.78
C ASN A 34 0.39 11.05 22.83
N ASN A 35 -0.93 10.84 22.88
CA ASN A 35 -1.86 11.83 23.39
C ASN A 35 -2.11 11.48 24.85
N ARG A 36 -1.18 11.93 25.70
CA ARG A 36 -1.38 12.00 27.14
C ARG A 36 -2.28 13.22 27.38
N SER A 37 -3.59 13.04 27.30
CA SER A 37 -4.54 13.99 27.90
C SER A 37 -4.68 13.61 29.37
N GLU A 38 -4.06 14.42 30.23
CA GLU A 38 -4.47 14.55 31.63
C GLU A 38 -5.95 14.90 31.65
N TYR A 39 -6.78 13.94 32.07
CA TYR A 39 -8.06 14.21 32.69
C TYR A 39 -7.98 13.61 34.09
N ASP A 40 -7.74 14.51 35.04
CA ASP A 40 -8.13 14.35 36.42
C ASP A 40 -9.66 14.26 36.47
N ASN A 41 -10.19 13.16 36.99
CA ASN A 41 -11.51 13.00 37.58
C ASN A 41 -11.58 11.58 38.18
N ASP A 42 -11.55 11.51 39.51
CA ASP A 42 -12.09 10.41 40.32
C ASP A 42 -13.40 9.90 39.72
N CYS A 43 -13.55 8.57 39.53
CA CYS A 43 -14.83 7.85 39.54
C CYS A 43 -14.58 6.33 39.49
N ASP A 44 -14.61 5.73 40.68
CA ASP A 44 -15.04 4.38 41.07
C ASP A 44 -14.91 3.18 40.12
N VAL A 45 -14.20 2.18 40.66
CA VAL A 45 -14.08 0.80 40.18
C VAL A 45 -15.44 0.12 40.11
N TYR A 46 -15.96 -0.10 38.91
CA TYR A 46 -16.83 -1.24 38.62
C TYR A 46 -16.31 -2.00 37.40
N ASN A 47 -15.63 -3.11 37.67
CA ASN A 47 -15.15 -4.04 36.67
C ASN A 47 -16.31 -4.94 36.21
N GLU A 48 -17.19 -4.41 35.36
CA GLU A 48 -18.08 -5.25 34.59
C GLU A 48 -17.26 -5.96 33.52
N LYS A 49 -17.34 -7.30 33.47
CA LYS A 49 -16.63 -8.08 32.46
C LYS A 49 -17.21 -7.68 31.09
N PRO A 50 -16.40 -7.16 30.15
CA PRO A 50 -16.90 -6.72 28.86
C PRO A 50 -17.58 -7.86 28.14
N THR A 51 -18.73 -7.57 27.55
CA THR A 51 -19.58 -8.55 26.90
C THR A 51 -18.87 -9.10 25.65
N ARG A 52 -19.11 -10.38 25.30
CA ARG A 52 -18.47 -11.04 24.14
C ARG A 52 -18.61 -10.23 22.85
N GLU A 53 -19.70 -9.50 22.70
CA GLU A 53 -20.00 -8.63 21.54
C GLU A 53 -19.14 -7.37 21.50
N GLU A 54 -18.80 -6.78 22.65
CA GLU A 54 -17.92 -5.61 22.76
C GLU A 54 -16.45 -6.00 22.52
N VAL A 55 -16.05 -7.19 22.95
CA VAL A 55 -14.73 -7.77 22.63
C VAL A 55 -14.61 -7.99 21.12
N LEU A 56 -15.67 -8.47 20.46
CA LEU A 56 -15.73 -8.68 19.00
C LEU A 56 -15.76 -7.37 18.21
N ALA A 57 -16.50 -6.36 18.68
CA ALA A 57 -16.54 -5.04 18.07
C ALA A 57 -15.18 -4.31 18.20
N ALA A 58 -14.54 -4.40 19.37
CA ALA A 58 -13.20 -3.88 19.58
C ALA A 58 -12.14 -4.59 18.72
N THR A 59 -12.29 -5.90 18.45
CA THR A 59 -11.33 -6.61 17.57
C THR A 59 -11.44 -6.18 16.10
N GLY A 60 -12.62 -5.76 15.64
CA GLY A 60 -12.85 -5.28 14.27
C GLY A 60 -12.05 -4.01 13.94
N ASP A 61 -12.07 -3.03 14.85
CA ASP A 61 -11.36 -1.75 14.66
C ASP A 61 -9.88 -1.80 15.10
N GLN A 62 -9.52 -2.64 16.07
CA GLN A 62 -8.13 -2.82 16.52
C GLN A 62 -7.25 -3.50 15.46
N ALA A 63 -7.81 -4.33 14.57
CA ALA A 63 -7.06 -4.95 13.48
C ALA A 63 -6.51 -3.91 12.49
N LEU A 64 -7.25 -2.81 12.28
CA LEU A 64 -6.91 -1.76 11.32
C LEU A 64 -5.77 -0.85 11.81
N SER A 65 -5.70 -0.57 13.11
CA SER A 65 -4.65 0.22 13.76
C SER A 65 -3.25 -0.43 13.66
N SER A 66 -3.16 -1.71 13.25
CA SER A 66 -1.92 -2.48 13.21
C SER A 66 -1.32 -2.65 11.80
N LEU A 67 -1.99 -2.15 10.76
CA LEU A 67 -1.50 -2.27 9.38
C LEU A 67 -0.30 -1.33 9.16
N SER A 68 0.77 -1.88 8.59
CA SER A 68 1.97 -1.12 8.25
C SER A 68 1.62 0.07 7.34
N GLN A 69 1.99 1.29 7.76
CA GLN A 69 1.78 2.50 6.96
C GLN A 69 2.91 2.76 5.94
N SER A 70 3.97 1.94 5.95
CA SER A 70 5.12 2.07 5.06
C SER A 70 5.67 0.72 4.63
N ALA A 71 6.26 0.66 3.45
CA ALA A 71 6.98 -0.51 2.94
C ALA A 71 8.20 -0.08 2.12
N ILE A 72 9.18 -0.98 1.98
CA ILE A 72 10.35 -0.79 1.13
C ILE A 72 10.37 -1.92 0.10
N ILE A 73 10.25 -1.54 -1.16
CA ILE A 73 10.40 -2.45 -2.28
C ILE A 73 11.89 -2.48 -2.63
N HIS A 74 12.58 -3.52 -2.19
CA HIS A 74 13.96 -3.77 -2.63
C HIS A 74 13.92 -4.28 -4.06
N THR A 75 14.71 -3.67 -4.91
CA THR A 75 14.83 -4.10 -6.30
C THR A 75 16.29 -4.18 -6.66
N THR A 76 16.59 -4.88 -7.75
CA THR A 76 17.97 -5.00 -8.24
C THR A 76 18.67 -3.67 -8.60
N CYS A 77 17.95 -2.55 -8.68
CA CYS A 77 18.56 -1.26 -9.02
C CYS A 77 18.37 -0.19 -7.94
N GLY A 78 17.92 -0.59 -6.74
CA GLY A 78 17.73 0.31 -5.61
C GLY A 78 16.47 0.01 -4.80
N ASP A 79 16.29 0.79 -3.75
CA ASP A 79 15.16 0.65 -2.85
C ASP A 79 14.12 1.70 -3.17
N ILE A 80 12.84 1.30 -3.23
CA ILE A 80 11.71 2.20 -3.42
C ILE A 80 10.94 2.24 -2.10
N HIS A 81 10.96 3.39 -1.43
CA HIS A 81 10.18 3.57 -0.21
C HIS A 81 8.77 3.98 -0.58
N VAL A 82 7.78 3.29 -0.02
CA VAL A 82 6.37 3.58 -0.28
C VAL A 82 5.62 3.82 1.01
N ARG A 83 4.75 4.82 1.00
CA ARG A 83 3.76 5.07 2.03
C ARG A 83 2.44 4.44 1.60
N LEU A 84 1.82 3.67 2.48
CA LEU A 84 0.56 2.98 2.25
C LEU A 84 -0.60 3.78 2.87
N PHE A 85 -1.81 3.53 2.39
CA PHE A 85 -3.03 4.24 2.74
C PHE A 85 -4.12 3.33 3.32
N PRO A 86 -3.83 2.56 4.40
CA PRO A 86 -4.79 1.61 4.97
C PRO A 86 -6.03 2.29 5.55
N GLU A 87 -5.94 3.56 5.94
CA GLU A 87 -7.07 4.36 6.45
C GLU A 87 -8.14 4.62 5.38
N TYR A 88 -7.76 4.65 4.10
CA TYR A 88 -8.66 4.95 2.99
C TYR A 88 -9.05 3.70 2.19
N VAL A 89 -8.12 2.75 2.02
CA VAL A 89 -8.33 1.53 1.22
C VAL A 89 -7.77 0.32 1.94
N GLN A 90 -8.64 -0.36 2.69
CA GLN A 90 -8.27 -1.43 3.60
C GLN A 90 -7.89 -2.70 2.86
N LYS A 91 -8.74 -3.19 1.95
CA LYS A 91 -8.53 -4.48 1.27
C LYS A 91 -7.29 -4.49 0.37
N PRO A 92 -7.03 -3.46 -0.47
CA PRO A 92 -5.79 -3.38 -1.24
C PRO A 92 -4.54 -3.37 -0.35
N CYS A 93 -4.53 -2.58 0.73
CA CYS A 93 -3.40 -2.49 1.65
C CYS A 93 -3.16 -3.81 2.37
N GLU A 94 -4.21 -4.44 2.89
CA GLU A 94 -4.14 -5.74 3.57
C GLU A 94 -3.60 -6.83 2.64
N ASN A 95 -4.09 -6.90 1.39
CA ASN A 95 -3.61 -7.83 0.38
C ASN A 95 -2.12 -7.62 0.08
N PHE A 96 -1.71 -6.36 -0.12
CA PHE A 96 -0.31 -6.02 -0.37
C PHE A 96 0.57 -6.42 0.81
N ILE A 97 0.20 -6.02 2.03
CA ILE A 97 0.96 -6.29 3.26
C ILE A 97 1.09 -7.79 3.52
N ARG A 98 -0.01 -8.56 3.42
CA ARG A 98 0.04 -10.01 3.64
C ARG A 98 0.95 -10.71 2.64
N HIS A 99 0.84 -10.38 1.36
CA HIS A 99 1.71 -10.94 0.32
C HIS A 99 3.18 -10.60 0.55
N SER A 100 3.46 -9.39 1.02
CA SER A 100 4.80 -8.98 1.39
C SER A 100 5.36 -9.83 2.54
N LYS A 101 4.57 -10.06 3.60
CA LYS A 101 4.99 -10.89 4.76
C LYS A 101 5.25 -12.33 4.36
N GLN A 102 4.49 -12.85 3.40
CA GLN A 102 4.66 -14.21 2.87
C GLN A 102 5.76 -14.31 1.80
N SER A 103 6.54 -13.24 1.57
CA SER A 103 7.58 -13.22 0.53
C SER A 103 7.03 -13.52 -0.88
N TYR A 104 5.74 -13.30 -1.14
CA TYR A 104 5.10 -13.61 -2.42
C TYR A 104 5.72 -12.84 -3.59
N TYR A 105 6.06 -11.57 -3.35
CA TYR A 105 6.66 -10.71 -4.36
C TYR A 105 8.17 -10.96 -4.54
N ASN A 106 8.79 -11.83 -3.74
CA ASN A 106 10.22 -12.09 -3.84
C ASN A 106 10.53 -12.88 -5.12
N GLY A 107 11.38 -12.32 -5.97
CA GLY A 107 11.69 -12.88 -7.28
C GLY A 107 10.66 -12.53 -8.36
N CYS A 108 9.60 -11.78 -8.05
CA CYS A 108 8.71 -11.25 -9.08
C CYS A 108 9.46 -10.26 -9.96
N ILE A 109 9.22 -10.32 -11.27
CA ILE A 109 9.75 -9.35 -12.22
C ILE A 109 8.73 -8.24 -12.47
N PHE A 110 9.20 -7.07 -12.89
CA PHE A 110 8.36 -6.09 -13.57
C PHE A 110 8.12 -6.57 -15.00
N HIS A 111 7.07 -7.37 -15.23
CA HIS A 111 6.80 -7.97 -16.53
C HIS A 111 6.24 -6.98 -17.56
N CYS A 112 5.75 -5.81 -17.14
CA CYS A 112 5.28 -4.76 -18.04
C CYS A 112 5.86 -3.41 -17.61
N VAL A 113 6.64 -2.81 -18.50
CA VAL A 113 7.30 -1.51 -18.33
C VAL A 113 6.95 -0.65 -19.53
N ILE A 114 6.09 0.34 -19.33
CA ILE A 114 5.68 1.28 -20.38
C ILE A 114 6.36 2.62 -20.10
N LYS A 115 7.30 3.00 -20.98
CA LYS A 115 8.00 4.28 -20.89
C LYS A 115 6.99 5.43 -20.83
N GLN A 116 7.20 6.36 -19.90
CA GLN A 116 6.32 7.52 -19.68
C GLN A 116 4.87 7.17 -19.33
N SER A 117 4.61 5.99 -18.76
CA SER A 117 3.28 5.63 -18.27
C SER A 117 3.34 4.98 -16.90
N MET A 118 3.62 3.68 -16.84
CA MET A 118 3.63 2.91 -15.60
C MET A 118 4.50 1.67 -15.70
N ILE A 119 4.86 1.15 -14.53
CA ILE A 119 5.51 -0.14 -14.35
C ILE A 119 4.62 -1.06 -13.53
N GLN A 120 4.52 -2.32 -13.93
CA GLN A 120 3.60 -3.30 -13.33
C GLN A 120 4.33 -4.58 -12.91
N THR A 121 3.92 -5.13 -11.76
CA THR A 121 4.41 -6.40 -11.22
C THR A 121 3.29 -7.11 -10.44
N GLY A 122 3.56 -8.30 -9.90
CA GLY A 122 2.66 -9.09 -9.06
C GLY A 122 2.00 -10.27 -9.79
N GLY A 123 0.93 -10.82 -9.20
CA GLY A 123 0.27 -12.02 -9.71
C GLY A 123 -1.14 -12.25 -9.14
N GLN A 124 -1.35 -13.38 -8.48
CA GLN A 124 -2.64 -13.76 -7.89
C GLN A 124 -2.84 -13.18 -6.47
N SER A 125 -4.06 -12.77 -6.15
CA SER A 125 -4.50 -12.26 -4.84
C SER A 125 -4.24 -13.23 -3.68
N ILE A 126 -4.12 -12.72 -2.45
CA ILE A 126 -3.85 -13.54 -1.25
C ILE A 126 -4.97 -14.57 -1.00
N TRP A 127 -6.21 -14.19 -1.28
CA TRP A 127 -7.39 -15.04 -1.12
C TRP A 127 -7.61 -16.01 -2.30
N ARG A 128 -6.70 -16.04 -3.28
CA ARG A 128 -6.84 -16.77 -4.56
C ARG A 128 -8.15 -16.47 -5.30
N LYS A 129 -8.76 -15.32 -5.00
CA LYS A 129 -10.02 -14.81 -5.53
C LYS A 129 -9.89 -13.31 -5.75
N LYS A 130 -10.54 -12.84 -6.81
CA LYS A 130 -10.66 -11.41 -7.10
C LYS A 130 -11.38 -10.68 -5.95
N PHE A 131 -10.97 -9.45 -5.67
CA PHE A 131 -11.63 -8.60 -4.67
C PHE A 131 -12.04 -7.24 -5.24
N GLN A 132 -12.96 -6.57 -4.52
CA GLN A 132 -13.60 -5.32 -4.91
C GLN A 132 -12.62 -4.14 -5.02
N ASP A 133 -12.97 -3.17 -5.86
CA ASP A 133 -12.28 -1.89 -5.90
C ASP A 133 -12.70 -1.03 -4.70
N GLU A 134 -11.75 -0.28 -4.15
CA GLU A 134 -11.97 0.75 -3.15
C GLU A 134 -11.44 2.08 -3.69
N PHE A 135 -12.29 3.11 -3.66
CA PHE A 135 -11.99 4.46 -4.16
C PHE A 135 -12.25 5.48 -3.06
N HIS A 136 -11.40 6.49 -2.98
CA HIS A 136 -11.54 7.56 -2.00
C HIS A 136 -11.33 8.94 -2.68
N PRO A 137 -12.15 9.96 -2.42
CA PRO A 137 -12.06 11.26 -3.11
C PRO A 137 -10.71 11.98 -3.00
N GLN A 138 -9.97 11.70 -1.92
CA GLN A 138 -8.63 12.27 -1.67
C GLN A 138 -7.51 11.53 -2.41
N LEU A 139 -7.78 10.34 -2.94
CA LEU A 139 -6.81 9.52 -3.64
C LEU A 139 -7.04 9.66 -5.15
N LYS A 140 -6.10 10.34 -5.82
CA LYS A 140 -6.10 10.57 -7.26
C LYS A 140 -4.73 10.29 -7.86
N HIS A 141 -4.69 9.99 -9.16
CA HIS A 141 -3.46 9.87 -9.96
C HIS A 141 -2.95 11.25 -10.40
N ASP A 142 -3.06 12.24 -9.52
CA ASP A 142 -2.67 13.63 -9.71
C ASP A 142 -1.16 13.84 -9.58
N ARG A 143 -0.44 12.86 -9.04
CA ARG A 143 1.01 12.90 -8.79
C ARG A 143 1.70 11.67 -9.36
N LEU A 144 2.96 11.88 -9.73
CA LEU A 144 3.86 10.81 -10.14
C LEU A 144 4.05 9.82 -8.98
N TYR A 145 4.45 8.60 -9.33
CA TYR A 145 4.81 7.54 -8.40
C TYR A 145 3.68 7.12 -7.47
N THR A 146 2.45 7.13 -8.00
CA THR A 146 1.27 6.63 -7.31
C THR A 146 1.17 5.12 -7.49
N LEU A 147 0.94 4.38 -6.41
CA LEU A 147 0.76 2.93 -6.40
C LEU A 147 -0.73 2.59 -6.54
N SER A 148 -1.07 1.71 -7.46
CA SER A 148 -2.47 1.33 -7.71
C SER A 148 -2.63 -0.12 -8.13
N MET A 149 -3.78 -0.71 -7.81
CA MET A 149 -4.10 -2.09 -8.15
C MET A 149 -4.37 -2.24 -9.65
N VAL A 150 -3.86 -3.32 -10.24
CA VAL A 150 -4.26 -3.75 -11.57
C VAL A 150 -5.53 -4.59 -11.45
N ASN A 151 -6.51 -4.27 -12.29
CA ASN A 151 -7.72 -5.05 -12.46
C ASN A 151 -7.96 -5.30 -13.96
N ALA A 152 -8.80 -6.30 -14.25
CA ALA A 152 -9.25 -6.66 -15.60
C ALA A 152 -10.73 -6.30 -15.79
N GLY A 153 -11.14 -5.15 -15.24
CA GLY A 153 -12.53 -4.71 -15.11
C GLY A 153 -12.94 -4.44 -13.65
N PRO A 154 -14.13 -3.86 -13.42
CA PRO A 154 -14.57 -3.48 -12.08
C PRO A 154 -14.56 -4.66 -11.10
N ASN A 155 -14.03 -4.44 -9.90
CA ASN A 155 -13.98 -5.39 -8.79
C ASN A 155 -13.20 -6.67 -9.08
N THR A 156 -12.15 -6.58 -9.90
CA THR A 156 -11.33 -7.74 -10.28
C THR A 156 -9.88 -7.68 -9.79
N ASN A 157 -9.65 -7.05 -8.64
CA ASN A 157 -8.31 -6.90 -8.08
C ASN A 157 -7.67 -8.24 -7.73
N GLY A 158 -6.40 -8.39 -8.14
CA GLY A 158 -5.54 -9.54 -7.84
C GLY A 158 -4.45 -9.20 -6.83
N SER A 159 -3.20 -9.57 -7.10
CA SER A 159 -2.03 -8.98 -6.41
C SER A 159 -1.16 -8.15 -7.33
N GLN A 160 -1.55 -8.03 -8.60
CA GLN A 160 -0.87 -7.16 -9.53
C GLN A 160 -1.11 -5.70 -9.15
N PHE A 161 -0.04 -4.93 -9.14
CA PHE A 161 -0.08 -3.49 -8.91
C PHE A 161 0.87 -2.79 -9.89
N PHE A 162 0.64 -1.50 -10.08
CA PHE A 162 1.51 -0.66 -10.88
C PHE A 162 1.93 0.61 -10.13
N ILE A 163 3.06 1.18 -10.56
CA ILE A 163 3.56 2.48 -10.11
C ILE A 163 3.55 3.40 -11.32
N THR A 164 2.86 4.54 -11.21
CA THR A 164 2.85 5.53 -12.30
C THR A 164 4.16 6.30 -12.37
N VAL A 165 4.65 6.59 -13.57
CA VAL A 165 5.81 7.49 -13.78
C VAL A 165 5.40 8.85 -14.33
N VAL A 166 4.12 9.02 -14.66
CA VAL A 166 3.48 10.28 -15.06
C VAL A 166 2.18 10.46 -14.27
N THR A 167 1.61 11.66 -14.31
CA THR A 167 0.25 11.89 -13.82
C THR A 167 -0.74 11.21 -14.77
N SER A 168 -1.68 10.43 -14.23
CA SER A 168 -2.59 9.62 -15.04
C SER A 168 -4.06 9.78 -14.59
N PRO A 169 -4.65 10.99 -14.65
CA PRO A 169 -6.01 11.24 -14.13
C PRO A 169 -7.10 10.36 -14.76
N TRP A 170 -6.89 9.85 -15.98
CA TRP A 170 -7.82 8.94 -16.66
C TRP A 170 -7.97 7.56 -16.00
N LEU A 171 -7.12 7.24 -15.02
CA LEU A 171 -7.16 6.03 -14.19
C LEU A 171 -7.95 6.22 -12.88
N ASP A 172 -8.32 7.47 -12.55
CA ASP A 172 -9.10 7.77 -11.35
C ASP A 172 -10.45 7.04 -11.39
N ASN A 173 -10.86 6.51 -10.23
CA ASN A 173 -12.07 5.70 -10.06
C ASN A 173 -12.14 4.44 -10.95
N LYS A 174 -11.02 4.03 -11.56
CA LYS A 174 -10.88 2.75 -12.27
C LYS A 174 -9.92 1.80 -11.58
N HIS A 175 -8.90 2.34 -10.93
CA HIS A 175 -7.89 1.58 -10.19
C HIS A 175 -7.80 2.07 -8.76
N SER A 176 -7.79 1.14 -7.80
CA SER A 176 -7.66 1.47 -6.38
C SER A 176 -6.25 1.92 -6.06
N ILE A 177 -6.11 3.19 -5.68
CA ILE A 177 -4.86 3.77 -5.19
C ILE A 177 -4.67 3.34 -3.74
N PHE A 178 -3.55 2.70 -3.42
CA PHE A 178 -3.29 2.19 -2.07
C PHE A 178 -1.97 2.67 -1.47
N GLY A 179 -1.19 3.44 -2.22
CA GLY A 179 0.04 4.03 -1.71
C GLY A 179 0.69 5.00 -2.67
N ARG A 180 1.82 5.55 -2.25
CA ARG A 180 2.65 6.45 -3.06
C ARG A 180 4.11 6.31 -2.66
N VAL A 181 5.01 6.44 -3.64
CA VAL A 181 6.46 6.46 -3.37
C VAL A 181 6.81 7.71 -2.58
N SER A 182 7.63 7.55 -1.53
CA SER A 182 8.11 8.62 -0.66
C SER A 182 9.60 8.93 -0.85
N LYS A 183 10.41 7.95 -1.27
CA LYS A 183 11.86 8.08 -1.48
C LYS A 183 12.36 7.06 -2.50
#